data_AF-A0A7C1LIJ0-F1
#
_entry.id   AF-A0A7C1LIJ0-F1
#
_cell.length_a   1.000
_cell.length_b   1.000
_cell.length_c   1.000
_cell.angle_alpha   90.00
_cell.angle_beta   90.00
_cell.angle_gamma   90.00
#
_symmetry.space_group_name_H-M   'P 1'
#
loop_
_entity.id
_entity.type
_entity.pdbx_description
1 polymer ?
#
loop_
_entity_poly.entity_id
_entity_poly.type
_entity_poly.pdbx_seq_one_letter_code
_entity_poly.pdbx_strand_id
1 'polypeptide(L)' 'MQLASGEIVTKEGTTGFCRCGVSENKPFCDGSHRKIEFIG' A
#
# COMPACT_ATOMS: atom_id res chain seq x y z
N MET A 1 13.11 3.03 3.02
CA MET A 1 13.41 1.99 4.03
C MET A 1 14.82 1.48 3.74
N GLN A 2 15.70 1.44 4.74
CA GLN A 2 17.10 1.06 4.53
C GLN A 2 17.23 -0.46 4.56
N LEU A 3 17.76 -1.04 3.48
CA LEU A 3 18.04 -2.48 3.39
C LEU A 3 19.37 -2.79 4.10
N ALA A 4 19.56 -4.07 4.47
CA ALA A 4 20.77 -4.54 5.18
C ALA A 4 22.08 -4.34 4.40
N SER A 5 22.01 -4.11 3.08
CA SER A 5 23.14 -3.74 2.21
C SER A 5 23.55 -2.26 2.34
N GLY A 6 22.87 -1.46 3.15
CA GLY A 6 23.07 -0.01 3.23
C GLY A 6 22.37 0.77 2.11
N GLU A 7 21.67 0.09 1.21
CA GLU A 7 20.91 0.73 0.15
C GLU A 7 19.65 1.40 0.73
N ILE A 8 19.58 2.73 0.59
CA ILE A 8 18.37 3.48 0.94
C ILE A 8 17.43 3.40 -0.26
N VAL A 9 16.45 2.49 -0.16
CA VAL A 9 15.38 2.41 -1.15
C VAL A 9 14.27 3.37 -0.73
N THR A 10 14.15 4.48 -1.46
CA THR A 10 13.00 5.37 -1.39
C THR A 10 11.92 4.75 -2.26
N LYS A 11 10.83 4.26 -1.64
CA LYS A 11 9.70 3.73 -2.39
C LYS A 11 8.94 4.93 -2.98
N GLU A 12 9.27 5.31 -4.21
CA GLU A 12 8.53 6.35 -4.94
C GLU A 12 7.13 5.82 -5.26
N GLY A 13 6.15 6.28 -4.47
CA GLY A 13 4.77 5.89 -4.64
C GLY A 13 3.89 6.54 -3.59
N THR A 14 2.74 7.06 -4.02
CA THR A 14 1.71 7.54 -3.11
C THR A 14 1.22 6.38 -2.26
N THR A 15 1.51 6.42 -0.95
CA THR A 15 0.96 5.46 0.02
C THR A 15 -0.38 6.00 0.50
N GLY A 16 -1.46 5.31 0.14
CA GLY A 16 -2.81 5.63 0.62
C GLY A 16 -3.22 4.74 1.79
N PHE A 17 -4.17 5.19 2.61
CA PHE A 17 -4.83 4.36 3.62
C PHE A 17 -5.94 3.52 2.98
N CYS A 18 -6.11 2.28 3.46
CA CYS A 18 -7.22 1.43 3.07
C CYS A 18 -8.53 2.00 3.62
N ARG A 19 -9.51 2.18 2.73
CA ARG A 19 -10.90 2.54 3.07
C ARG A 19 -11.93 1.50 2.63
N CYS A 20 -11.53 0.56 1.77
CA CYS A 20 -12.41 -0.49 1.24
C CYS A 20 -12.59 -1.70 2.19
N GLY A 21 -11.85 -1.78 3.29
CA GLY A 21 -11.92 -2.87 4.29
C GLY A 21 -11.22 -4.18 3.89
N VAL A 22 -11.00 -4.41 2.59
CA VAL A 22 -10.46 -5.69 2.07
C VAL A 22 -8.94 -5.76 1.97
N SER A 23 -8.20 -4.70 2.30
CA SER A 23 -6.74 -4.74 2.19
C SER A 23 -6.14 -5.78 3.14
N GLU A 24 -5.16 -6.54 2.66
CA GLU A 24 -4.37 -7.47 3.47
C GLU A 24 -3.23 -6.74 4.20
N ASN A 25 -2.84 -5.55 3.72
CA ASN A 25 -1.79 -4.72 4.29
C ASN A 25 -2.33 -3.55 5.12
N LYS A 26 -3.36 -3.78 5.93
CA LYS A 26 -3.97 -2.74 6.79
C LYS A 26 -2.92 -2.09 7.71
N PRO A 27 -2.98 -0.77 7.95
CA PRO A 27 -4.00 0.19 7.51
C PRO A 27 -3.77 0.75 6.10
N PHE A 28 -2.76 0.28 5.38
CA PHE A 28 -2.37 0.80 4.06
C PHE A 28 -3.18 0.17 2.94
N CYS A 29 -3.28 0.89 1.82
CA CYS A 29 -3.88 0.39 0.60
C CYS A 29 -2.89 -0.51 -0.15
N ASP A 30 -3.32 -1.72 -0.50
CA ASP A 30 -2.59 -2.70 -1.31
C ASP A 30 -3.15 -2.85 -2.74
N GLY A 31 -4.14 -2.03 -3.10
CA GLY A 31 -4.84 -2.10 -4.39
C GLY A 31 -6.03 -3.05 -4.43
N SER A 32 -6.35 -3.77 -3.35
CA SER A 32 -7.50 -4.69 -3.30
C SER A 32 -8.85 -4.01 -3.56
N HIS A 33 -8.95 -2.70 -3.31
CA HIS A 33 -10.13 -1.90 -3.67
C HIS A 33 -10.49 -1.97 -5.17
N ARG A 34 -9.50 -2.14 -6.06
CA ARG A 34 -9.75 -2.26 -7.51
C ARG A 34 -10.35 -3.61 -7.86
N LYS A 35 -9.87 -4.69 -7.22
CA LYS A 35 -10.35 -6.06 -7.49
C LYS A 35 -11.84 -6.23 -7.16
N ILE A 36 -12.34 -5.45 -6.21
CA ILE A 36 -13.73 -5.48 -5.78
C ILE A 36 -14.55 -4.31 -6.34
N GLU A 37 -13.98 -3.52 -7.26
CA GLU A 37 -14.64 -2.33 -7.84
C GLU A 37 -15.25 -1.41 -6.76
N PHE A 38 -14.52 -1.19 -5.66
CA PHE A 38 -15.01 -0.39 -4.53
C PHE A 38 -15.23 1.07 -4.94
N ILE A 39 -16.48 1.52 -4.87
CA ILE A 39 -16.86 2.92 -5.05
C ILE A 39 -16.95 3.57 -3.67
N GLY A 40 -16.06 4.53 -3.42
CA GLY A 40 -15.82 5.13 -2.09
C GLY A 40 -16.57 6.41 -1.81
#